data_AF-A0A193KYZ5-F1
#
_entry.id   AF-A0A193KYZ5-F1
#
_cell.length_a   1.000
_cell.length_b   1.000
_cell.length_c   1.000
_cell.angle_alpha   90.00
_cell.angle_beta   90.00
_cell.angle_gamma   90.00
#
_symmetry.space_group_name_H-M   'P 1'
#
loop_
_entity.id
_entity.type
_entity.pdbx_description
1 polymer ?
#
loop_
_entity_poly.entity_id
_entity_poly.type
_entity_poly.pdbx_seq_one_letter_code
_entity_poly.pdbx_strand_id
1 'polypeptide(L)'
;MRRARSPHVHDVSRPTAGPAAALRPPRHLLSALAALALVLGVLIGLPAVSQAAGSLPCDIYGAAGTPCVAAHSTTRALLSSYAGPLYQVTRASDGARTDVGPLAPGGYADAARQDTFCQNTTCRITEVYDQTARHNDLTPGPAGTAGTGADRGADAGEIAVTAGGHKVYGLWISPGVGYRYTGVASGVAVDGRPEGAYMVASGTHVGSDCCFDYGNAERTPADTGNGHMDAVSIATTCYFAPCTGSGPWVEADLENGMFQGGNGSNTANRGNSSAFVTAVLKNDGQTKYALKGGDSRSGPLTTWWDGGLPTRGGYRPMQQEGGIILGTGGDNSNWNRGTFFEGVMVAGYPTDAAENAVQANIVSVGYDGATDVPDGPQGTITGPGGTCVDVTADDTGGNGAAVDLWDCQRWAEDQHWQHNADGSLSTIGRCLDIEGNGTANGAEVELWDCDGVGGQKWQQRADGSLFNPQSGRCLDAPNGTTANGTRLRIWDCNGSAAQKFSVDGGAPVASPGGKCLDVAADDSGGNGAAVQLWDCQSYAVDQHWYHDAGGSLRTLGRCLDINGNGTASGTEVELWDCNGAGGQKWQQRADGSLFNPQSGRCLDAPNGTTANGTRLRIWDCNGSAAQRFTTG
;
A
#
# COMPACT_ATOMS: atom_id res chain seq x y z
N MET A 1 -3.62 -22.87 68.22
CA MET A 1 -3.09 -24.03 68.97
C MET A 1 -2.03 -24.73 68.13
N ARG A 2 -0.77 -24.77 68.64
CA ARG A 2 0.29 -25.80 68.45
C ARG A 2 0.74 -26.12 67.00
N ARG A 3 2.00 -26.02 66.57
CA ARG A 3 3.32 -26.08 67.26
C ARG A 3 4.38 -25.30 66.45
N ALA A 4 5.24 -24.58 67.16
CA ALA A 4 6.56 -24.14 66.72
C ALA A 4 7.64 -25.14 67.17
N ARG A 5 8.84 -25.08 66.55
CA ARG A 5 10.12 -25.33 67.24
C ARG A 5 11.27 -24.53 66.59
N SER A 6 11.96 -23.78 67.46
CA SER A 6 13.25 -23.09 67.33
C SER A 6 14.41 -24.09 67.57
N PRO A 7 15.73 -23.73 67.49
CA PRO A 7 16.38 -22.94 68.56
C PRO A 7 17.53 -21.97 68.15
N HIS A 8 17.70 -20.91 68.98
CA HIS A 8 18.91 -20.35 69.65
C HIS A 8 20.28 -20.20 68.94
N VAL A 9 21.20 -19.26 69.27
CA VAL A 9 21.35 -17.92 69.94
C VAL A 9 22.88 -17.77 70.12
N HIS A 10 23.48 -16.57 70.00
CA HIS A 10 24.35 -15.98 71.04
C HIS A 10 24.77 -14.53 70.69
N ASP A 11 24.65 -13.72 71.73
CA ASP A 11 24.68 -12.26 71.90
C ASP A 11 26.05 -11.81 72.42
N VAL A 12 26.52 -10.59 72.10
CA VAL A 12 27.28 -9.70 73.03
C VAL A 12 27.24 -8.23 72.56
N SER A 13 26.36 -7.44 73.19
CA SER A 13 26.60 -6.16 73.93
C SER A 13 27.49 -5.01 73.38
N ARG A 14 26.82 -3.89 73.04
CA ARG A 14 26.98 -2.43 73.41
C ARG A 14 28.21 -1.98 74.25
N PRO A 15 28.59 -0.66 74.36
CA PRO A 15 27.80 0.59 74.19
C PRO A 15 28.55 1.81 73.57
N THR A 16 27.90 2.98 73.68
CA THR A 16 28.01 4.31 73.05
C THR A 16 28.95 5.35 73.67
N ALA A 17 29.31 6.34 72.83
CA ALA A 17 29.60 7.79 73.07
C ALA A 17 30.84 8.14 73.93
N GLY A 18 31.79 8.99 73.50
CA GLY A 18 31.71 10.36 72.98
C GLY A 18 33.10 11.05 73.15
N PRO A 19 33.28 12.34 72.83
CA PRO A 19 34.24 12.78 71.80
C PRO A 19 35.41 13.65 72.28
N ALA A 20 36.42 13.87 71.41
CA ALA A 20 37.33 15.02 71.47
C ALA A 20 37.96 15.35 70.10
N ALA A 21 37.97 16.64 69.75
CA ALA A 21 38.70 17.26 68.62
C ALA A 21 40.07 17.79 69.15
N ALA A 22 41.12 18.18 68.43
CA ALA A 22 41.45 18.42 67.02
C ALA A 22 43.00 18.53 66.87
N LEU A 23 43.47 18.60 65.60
CA LEU A 23 44.69 19.26 65.05
C LEU A 23 45.84 18.40 64.43
N ARG A 24 45.82 18.36 63.08
CA ARG A 24 46.84 18.42 61.98
C ARG A 24 48.33 18.13 62.24
N PRO A 25 49.08 17.47 61.31
CA PRO A 25 49.68 18.10 60.10
C PRO A 25 49.81 17.10 58.88
N PRO A 26 50.75 17.24 57.92
CA PRO A 26 50.90 18.27 56.88
C PRO A 26 50.77 17.73 55.43
N ARG A 27 50.68 18.66 54.48
CA ARG A 27 50.56 18.46 53.03
C ARG A 27 51.89 18.04 52.40
N HIS A 28 51.96 16.86 51.79
CA HIS A 28 52.67 16.56 50.54
C HIS A 28 52.23 15.18 50.08
N LEU A 29 51.21 15.14 49.20
CA LEU A 29 50.81 14.05 48.29
C LEU A 29 49.37 14.35 47.82
N LEU A 30 49.19 15.49 47.16
CA LEU A 30 47.93 15.89 46.49
C LEU A 30 48.25 16.13 45.01
N SER A 31 48.62 15.06 44.31
CA SER A 31 48.80 15.11 42.85
C SER A 31 48.75 13.74 42.15
N ALA A 32 48.13 12.72 42.76
CA ALA A 32 47.93 11.42 42.08
C ALA A 32 46.59 10.70 42.35
N LEU A 33 45.65 11.31 43.09
CA LEU A 33 44.34 10.69 43.39
C LEU A 33 43.12 11.56 43.02
N ALA A 34 43.32 12.65 42.28
CA ALA A 34 42.23 13.46 41.73
C ALA A 34 41.76 13.00 40.32
N ALA A 35 42.28 11.87 39.81
CA ALA A 35 41.98 11.38 38.45
C ALA A 35 41.06 10.14 38.39
N LEU A 36 40.57 9.61 39.51
CA LEU A 36 39.73 8.39 39.52
C LEU A 36 38.40 8.51 40.29
N ALA A 37 38.01 9.72 40.70
CA ALA A 37 36.73 9.98 41.36
C ALA A 37 35.90 11.08 40.67
N LEU A 38 36.13 11.31 39.38
CA LEU A 38 35.35 12.22 38.53
C LEU A 38 34.69 11.51 37.33
N VAL A 39 34.57 10.17 37.36
CA VAL A 39 33.99 9.37 36.27
C VAL A 39 32.76 8.54 36.70
N LEU A 40 32.34 8.59 37.97
CA LEU A 40 31.24 7.74 38.46
C LEU A 40 30.19 8.47 39.31
N GLY A 41 29.91 9.74 39.01
CA GLY A 41 28.96 10.56 39.78
C GLY A 41 28.14 11.56 38.96
N VAL A 42 28.08 11.40 37.64
CA VAL A 42 27.18 12.15 36.76
C VAL A 42 26.51 11.14 35.85
N LEU A 43 25.35 10.63 36.25
CA LEU A 43 24.31 10.07 35.40
C LEU A 43 23.12 9.68 36.30
N ILE A 44 21.91 9.95 35.79
CA ILE A 44 20.59 9.71 36.40
C ILE A 44 20.09 10.86 37.30
N GLY A 45 19.99 12.01 36.65
CA GLY A 45 19.08 13.11 36.98
C GLY A 45 18.78 13.84 35.68
N LEU A 46 18.37 13.09 34.64
CA LEU A 46 17.84 13.70 33.43
C LEU A 46 16.59 14.48 33.83
N PRO A 47 16.33 15.67 33.26
CA PRO A 47 14.97 16.15 33.29
C PRO A 47 14.10 15.02 32.73
N ALA A 48 12.93 14.78 33.31
CA ALA A 48 11.90 14.16 32.52
C ALA A 48 11.86 14.96 31.22
N VAL A 49 12.30 14.36 30.11
CA VAL A 49 11.85 14.79 28.81
C VAL A 49 10.35 14.62 28.91
N SER A 50 9.64 15.69 29.26
CA SER A 50 8.32 15.89 28.70
C SER A 50 8.47 15.52 27.23
N GLN A 51 7.67 14.55 26.76
CA GLN A 51 7.38 14.41 25.35
C GLN A 51 6.95 15.80 24.85
N ALA A 52 7.92 16.61 24.41
CA ALA A 52 7.63 17.66 23.47
C ALA A 52 7.10 16.89 22.27
N ALA A 53 5.82 17.10 21.94
CA ALA A 53 5.23 16.58 20.72
C ALA A 53 6.23 16.84 19.58
N GLY A 54 6.72 15.78 18.93
CA GLY A 54 7.69 15.93 17.86
C GLY A 54 7.09 16.83 16.78
N SER A 55 7.85 17.84 16.33
CA SER A 55 7.41 18.72 15.24
C SER A 55 7.07 17.87 14.01
N LEU A 56 5.87 18.05 13.47
CA LEU A 56 5.41 17.40 12.25
C LEU A 56 5.73 18.27 11.02
N PRO A 57 5.56 17.77 9.78
CA PRO A 57 6.02 18.46 8.58
C PRO A 57 5.63 19.94 8.50
N CYS A 58 4.38 20.29 8.81
CA CYS A 58 3.94 21.68 8.77
C CYS A 58 4.45 22.53 9.93
N ASP A 59 4.73 21.94 11.09
CA ASP A 59 5.40 22.65 12.20
C ASP A 59 6.83 23.01 11.80
N ILE A 60 7.54 22.09 11.13
CA ILE A 60 8.91 22.27 10.65
C ILE A 60 8.96 23.39 9.60
N TYR A 61 8.09 23.31 8.60
CA TYR A 61 7.97 24.33 7.55
C TYR A 61 7.59 25.70 8.10
N GLY A 62 6.61 25.75 9.02
CA GLY A 62 6.22 26.99 9.71
C GLY A 62 7.37 27.62 10.49
N ALA A 63 8.12 26.81 11.25
CA ALA A 63 9.30 27.29 11.99
C ALA A 63 10.43 27.79 11.07
N ALA A 64 10.51 27.26 9.85
CA ALA A 64 11.47 27.69 8.83
C ALA A 64 11.04 28.92 8.02
N GLY A 65 9.84 29.47 8.25
CA GLY A 65 9.34 30.67 7.57
C GLY A 65 8.65 30.42 6.23
N THR A 66 8.37 29.16 5.89
CA THR A 66 7.59 28.77 4.71
C THR A 66 6.40 27.92 5.15
N PRO A 67 5.35 28.50 5.76
CA PRO A 67 4.27 27.74 6.39
C PRO A 67 3.44 26.97 5.36
N CYS A 68 2.88 25.83 5.80
CA CYS A 68 1.90 25.10 5.01
C CYS A 68 0.68 25.98 4.68
N VAL A 69 0.23 25.87 3.45
CA VAL A 69 -1.02 26.45 2.95
C VAL A 69 -2.04 25.37 2.58
N ALA A 70 -1.59 24.14 2.38
CA ALA A 70 -2.44 22.96 2.33
C ALA A 70 -1.68 21.75 2.88
N ALA A 71 -2.35 20.87 3.61
CA ALA A 71 -1.74 19.69 4.21
C ALA A 71 -2.72 18.50 4.15
N HIS A 72 -2.45 17.55 3.25
CA HIS A 72 -3.33 16.42 2.94
C HIS A 72 -2.67 15.09 3.30
N SER A 73 -3.38 14.24 4.03
CA SER A 73 -2.92 12.88 4.31
C SER A 73 -4.08 12.02 4.75
N THR A 74 -4.12 10.78 4.26
CA THR A 74 -5.03 9.73 4.76
C THR A 74 -4.38 8.85 5.82
N THR A 75 -3.08 9.04 6.08
CA THR A 75 -2.30 8.16 6.96
C THR A 75 -2.04 8.76 8.33
N ARG A 76 -1.81 10.08 8.43
CA ARG A 76 -1.47 10.73 9.70
C ARG A 76 -1.72 12.23 9.71
N ALA A 77 -1.70 12.81 10.90
CA ALA A 77 -1.58 14.24 11.06
C ALA A 77 -0.20 14.76 10.58
N LEU A 78 -0.19 15.95 10.00
CA LEU A 78 0.98 16.69 9.50
C LEU A 78 1.28 17.95 10.33
N LEU A 79 0.44 18.22 11.33
CA LEU A 79 0.55 19.26 12.36
C LEU A 79 0.43 18.59 13.74
N SER A 80 1.38 18.84 14.63
CA SER A 80 1.44 18.16 15.94
C SER A 80 0.22 18.38 16.84
N SER A 81 -0.51 19.47 16.63
CA SER A 81 -1.73 19.80 17.37
C SER A 81 -3.02 19.37 16.68
N TYR A 82 -2.94 18.82 15.45
CA TYR A 82 -4.13 18.51 14.67
C TYR A 82 -4.87 17.29 15.22
N ALA A 83 -6.15 17.46 15.49
CA ALA A 83 -7.06 16.44 16.01
C ALA A 83 -8.35 16.33 15.19
N GLY A 84 -8.41 17.02 14.06
CA GLY A 84 -9.56 17.01 13.15
C GLY A 84 -9.60 15.76 12.27
N PRO A 85 -10.61 15.66 11.40
CA PRO A 85 -10.70 14.57 10.45
C PRO A 85 -9.58 14.64 9.41
N LEU A 86 -9.03 13.49 9.00
CA LEU A 86 -8.01 13.40 7.96
C LEU A 86 -8.65 13.23 6.57
N TYR A 87 -9.72 12.42 6.51
CA TYR A 87 -10.51 12.19 5.31
C TYR A 87 -11.91 11.70 5.65
N GLN A 88 -12.81 11.71 4.68
CA GLN A 88 -14.17 11.19 4.77
C GLN A 88 -14.35 9.97 3.86
N VAL A 89 -15.02 8.94 4.38
CA VAL A 89 -15.46 7.80 3.58
C VAL A 89 -16.97 7.80 3.41
N THR A 90 -17.42 7.45 2.20
CA THR A 90 -18.83 7.22 1.86
C THR A 90 -19.03 5.74 1.56
N ARG A 91 -20.03 5.13 2.23
CA ARG A 91 -20.34 3.71 2.13
C ARG A 91 -21.27 3.41 0.96
N ALA A 92 -20.93 2.43 0.13
CA ALA A 92 -21.71 2.10 -1.06
C ALA A 92 -23.11 1.57 -0.72
N SER A 93 -23.26 0.77 0.35
CA SER A 93 -24.52 0.12 0.69
C SER A 93 -25.70 1.06 0.96
N ASP A 94 -25.45 2.26 1.48
CA ASP A 94 -26.50 3.18 1.92
C ASP A 94 -26.17 4.67 1.78
N GLY A 95 -25.01 5.01 1.20
CA GLY A 95 -24.55 6.39 1.05
C GLY A 95 -24.21 7.10 2.36
N ALA A 96 -24.16 6.38 3.49
CA ALA A 96 -23.76 6.94 4.77
C ALA A 96 -22.30 7.42 4.71
N ARG A 97 -21.96 8.41 5.53
CA ARG A 97 -20.62 9.01 5.59
C ARG A 97 -20.06 8.96 6.99
N THR A 98 -18.75 8.77 7.10
CA THR A 98 -18.01 9.03 8.33
C THR A 98 -16.66 9.65 8.03
N ASP A 99 -16.23 10.53 8.92
CA ASP A 99 -14.85 10.99 8.92
C ASP A 99 -13.95 10.01 9.66
N VAL A 100 -12.70 9.94 9.22
CA VAL A 100 -11.60 9.22 9.89
C VAL A 100 -10.58 10.25 10.35
N GLY A 101 -10.44 10.40 11.66
CA GLY A 101 -9.44 11.28 12.28
C GLY A 101 -8.22 10.51 12.80
N PRO A 102 -7.25 11.19 13.40
CA PRO A 102 -6.13 10.54 14.04
C PRO A 102 -6.53 9.94 15.39
N LEU A 103 -5.86 8.86 15.80
CA LEU A 103 -6.05 8.17 17.09
C LEU A 103 -5.78 9.09 18.31
N ALA A 104 -4.95 10.11 18.11
CA ALA A 104 -4.65 11.17 19.07
C ALA A 104 -4.21 12.42 18.28
N PRO A 105 -4.23 13.63 18.87
CA PRO A 105 -3.70 14.82 18.22
C PRO A 105 -2.26 14.60 17.71
N GLY A 106 -2.00 14.94 16.45
CA GLY A 106 -0.70 14.71 15.81
C GLY A 106 -0.38 13.23 15.49
N GLY A 107 -1.35 12.32 15.64
CA GLY A 107 -1.17 10.88 15.49
C GLY A 107 -1.53 10.32 14.11
N TYR A 108 -1.60 8.99 14.05
CA TYR A 108 -1.94 8.20 12.86
C TYR A 108 -3.46 8.02 12.71
N ALA A 109 -3.92 7.80 11.48
CA ALA A 109 -5.34 7.57 11.18
C ALA A 109 -5.93 6.39 11.96
N ASP A 110 -7.19 6.52 12.38
CA ASP A 110 -7.96 5.44 12.99
C ASP A 110 -8.53 4.49 11.93
N ALA A 111 -7.69 3.61 11.39
CA ALA A 111 -8.12 2.63 10.38
C ALA A 111 -9.22 1.67 10.88
N ALA A 112 -9.25 1.38 12.18
CA ALA A 112 -10.28 0.50 12.76
C ALA A 112 -11.69 1.11 12.66
N ARG A 113 -11.79 2.45 12.71
CA ARG A 113 -13.05 3.17 12.45
C ARG A 113 -13.53 2.96 11.02
N GLN A 114 -12.62 3.04 10.03
CA GLN A 114 -12.95 2.76 8.64
C GLN A 114 -13.37 1.29 8.46
N ASP A 115 -12.57 0.35 8.95
CA ASP A 115 -12.85 -1.10 8.85
C ASP A 115 -14.25 -1.44 9.38
N THR A 116 -14.61 -0.88 10.54
CA THR A 116 -15.94 -1.09 11.15
C THR A 116 -17.05 -0.46 10.32
N PHE A 117 -16.81 0.74 9.80
CA PHE A 117 -17.82 1.47 9.02
C PHE A 117 -18.11 0.80 7.68
N CYS A 118 -17.06 0.33 7.01
CA CYS A 118 -17.09 -0.31 5.70
C CYS A 118 -17.33 -1.81 5.78
N GLN A 119 -17.67 -2.35 6.94
CA GLN A 119 -17.90 -3.79 7.10
C GLN A 119 -19.04 -4.27 6.18
N ASN A 120 -18.78 -5.31 5.40
CA ASN A 120 -19.72 -5.95 4.45
C ASN A 120 -20.19 -5.05 3.29
N THR A 121 -19.39 -4.06 2.89
CA THR A 121 -19.65 -3.18 1.75
C THR A 121 -18.34 -2.53 1.32
N THR A 122 -18.31 -1.88 0.16
CA THR A 122 -17.20 -1.01 -0.22
C THR A 122 -17.42 0.41 0.30
N CYS A 123 -16.32 1.15 0.37
CA CYS A 123 -16.29 2.56 0.75
C CYS A 123 -15.39 3.31 -0.22
N ARG A 124 -15.74 4.56 -0.51
CA ARG A 124 -14.85 5.47 -1.23
C ARG A 124 -14.44 6.64 -0.36
N ILE A 125 -13.20 7.07 -0.49
CA ILE A 125 -12.71 8.30 0.12
C ILE A 125 -13.26 9.47 -0.71
N THR A 126 -14.19 10.22 -0.15
CA THR A 126 -14.92 11.28 -0.87
C THR A 126 -14.42 12.68 -0.55
N GLU A 127 -13.57 12.82 0.46
CA GLU A 127 -12.95 14.08 0.84
C GLU A 127 -11.62 13.79 1.54
N VAL A 128 -10.57 14.51 1.18
CA VAL A 128 -9.27 14.51 1.87
C VAL A 128 -9.10 15.90 2.48
N TYR A 129 -9.14 15.96 3.81
CA TYR A 129 -9.18 17.24 4.51
C TYR A 129 -7.81 17.92 4.54
N ASP A 130 -7.81 19.22 4.32
CA ASP A 130 -6.68 20.10 4.60
C ASP A 130 -6.59 20.32 6.11
N GLN A 131 -5.49 19.87 6.69
CA GLN A 131 -5.27 19.97 8.13
C GLN A 131 -4.93 21.39 8.60
N THR A 132 -4.65 22.31 7.67
CA THR A 132 -4.43 23.72 8.02
C THR A 132 -5.77 24.41 8.33
N ALA A 133 -5.70 25.59 8.95
CA ALA A 133 -6.89 26.40 9.21
C ALA A 133 -7.55 26.98 7.93
N ARG A 134 -7.03 26.65 6.74
CA ARG A 134 -7.47 27.18 5.46
C ARG A 134 -8.56 26.33 4.81
N HIS A 135 -8.67 25.05 5.19
CA HIS A 135 -9.67 24.13 4.66
C HIS A 135 -9.68 24.10 3.14
N ASN A 136 -8.49 24.01 2.54
CA ASN A 136 -8.34 23.73 1.11
C ASN A 136 -8.61 22.25 0.81
N ASP A 137 -9.73 21.73 1.33
CA ASP A 137 -10.11 20.31 1.30
C ASP A 137 -10.25 19.82 -0.15
N LEU A 138 -9.79 18.60 -0.42
CA LEU A 138 -9.83 18.00 -1.76
C LEU A 138 -11.02 17.05 -1.88
N THR A 139 -11.81 17.23 -2.94
CA THR A 139 -12.92 16.33 -3.31
C THR A 139 -12.70 15.80 -4.72
N PRO A 140 -13.38 14.72 -5.16
CA PRO A 140 -13.28 14.26 -6.54
C PRO A 140 -13.47 15.37 -7.57
N GLY A 141 -12.56 15.44 -8.54
CA GLY A 141 -12.49 16.52 -9.53
C GLY A 141 -13.69 16.53 -10.49
N PRO A 142 -14.17 17.71 -10.91
CA PRO A 142 -15.13 17.82 -12.01
C PRO A 142 -14.47 17.43 -13.34
N ALA A 143 -15.27 17.06 -14.33
CA ALA A 143 -14.76 16.80 -15.68
C ALA A 143 -14.00 18.02 -16.23
N GLY A 144 -12.83 17.75 -16.80
CA GLY A 144 -12.00 18.75 -17.48
C GLY A 144 -12.00 18.65 -18.99
N THR A 145 -10.95 19.16 -19.62
CA THR A 145 -10.82 19.20 -21.08
C THR A 145 -10.11 17.99 -21.68
N ALA A 146 -9.45 17.15 -20.88
CA ALA A 146 -8.66 16.00 -21.36
C ALA A 146 -8.99 14.64 -20.71
N GLY A 147 -9.75 14.62 -19.62
CA GLY A 147 -10.12 13.39 -18.90
C GLY A 147 -11.29 12.60 -19.48
N THR A 148 -11.57 11.44 -18.89
CA THR A 148 -12.71 10.55 -19.21
C THR A 148 -14.07 11.02 -18.69
N GLY A 149 -14.10 12.06 -17.86
CA GLY A 149 -15.29 12.50 -17.14
C GLY A 149 -14.89 13.13 -15.82
N ALA A 150 -15.87 13.26 -14.91
CA ALA A 150 -15.57 13.64 -13.53
C ALA A 150 -14.86 12.49 -12.82
N ASP A 151 -13.94 12.84 -11.94
CA ASP A 151 -13.19 11.84 -11.19
C ASP A 151 -14.08 11.18 -10.14
N ARG A 152 -13.63 10.00 -9.70
CA ARG A 152 -14.20 9.31 -8.55
C ARG A 152 -13.22 9.34 -7.38
N GLY A 153 -13.77 9.19 -6.16
CA GLY A 153 -12.95 8.92 -4.98
C GLY A 153 -12.33 7.52 -5.04
N ALA A 154 -11.13 7.38 -4.49
CA ALA A 154 -10.42 6.11 -4.35
C ALA A 154 -11.21 5.13 -3.49
N ASP A 155 -11.11 3.83 -3.75
CA ASP A 155 -11.64 2.83 -2.81
C ASP A 155 -10.82 2.90 -1.51
N ALA A 156 -11.54 3.02 -0.39
CA ALA A 156 -10.95 3.29 0.90
C ALA A 156 -10.19 2.08 1.45
N GLY A 157 -10.56 0.86 1.06
CA GLY A 157 -9.96 -0.38 1.51
C GLY A 157 -8.82 -0.88 0.63
N GLU A 158 -8.55 -0.20 -0.48
CA GLU A 158 -7.75 -0.73 -1.58
C GLU A 158 -6.27 -0.82 -1.27
N ILE A 159 -5.70 0.12 -0.52
CA ILE A 159 -4.28 0.06 -0.17
C ILE A 159 -4.08 0.39 1.31
N ALA A 160 -3.76 -0.62 2.10
CA ALA A 160 -3.35 -0.45 3.47
C ALA A 160 -1.83 -0.66 3.60
N VAL A 161 -1.26 0.08 4.53
CA VAL A 161 0.16 0.00 4.87
C VAL A 161 0.27 0.17 6.38
N THR A 162 1.48 0.03 6.90
CA THR A 162 1.79 0.40 8.28
C THR A 162 2.54 1.72 8.32
N ALA A 163 2.10 2.65 9.19
CA ALA A 163 2.78 3.89 9.51
C ALA A 163 2.94 3.98 11.04
N GLY A 164 4.19 4.06 11.54
CA GLY A 164 4.46 4.08 12.97
C GLY A 164 4.00 2.83 13.72
N GLY A 165 3.87 1.69 13.05
CA GLY A 165 3.29 0.47 13.60
C GLY A 165 1.76 0.43 13.60
N HIS A 166 1.08 1.45 13.04
CA HIS A 166 -0.37 1.50 12.91
C HIS A 166 -0.80 1.16 11.48
N LYS A 167 -1.84 0.33 11.34
CA LYS A 167 -2.53 0.15 10.06
C LYS A 167 -3.12 1.50 9.62
N VAL A 168 -2.87 1.89 8.39
CA VAL A 168 -3.37 3.12 7.76
C VAL A 168 -3.70 2.84 6.29
N TYR A 169 -4.50 3.70 5.68
CA TYR A 169 -4.89 3.57 4.27
C TYR A 169 -4.28 4.68 3.43
N GLY A 170 -3.71 4.33 2.29
CA GLY A 170 -3.30 5.27 1.24
C GLY A 170 -4.45 5.57 0.27
N LEU A 171 -4.20 6.48 -0.67
CA LEU A 171 -5.07 6.72 -1.81
C LEU A 171 -4.52 5.96 -3.00
N TRP A 172 -5.19 4.87 -3.37
CA TRP A 172 -4.94 4.18 -4.63
C TRP A 172 -5.56 4.98 -5.77
N ILE A 173 -4.71 5.45 -6.68
CA ILE A 173 -5.11 6.21 -7.86
C ILE A 173 -5.03 5.27 -9.05
N SER A 174 -6.19 4.84 -9.54
CA SER A 174 -6.40 4.18 -10.83
C SER A 174 -6.95 5.19 -11.86
N PRO A 175 -6.96 4.88 -13.17
CA PRO A 175 -7.53 5.77 -14.18
C PRO A 175 -8.94 6.24 -13.81
N GLY A 176 -9.17 7.55 -13.79
CA GLY A 176 -10.41 8.21 -13.40
C GLY A 176 -10.60 8.42 -11.90
N VAL A 177 -9.63 8.07 -11.06
CA VAL A 177 -9.56 8.47 -9.65
C VAL A 177 -8.72 9.74 -9.54
N GLY A 178 -9.20 10.73 -8.79
CA GLY A 178 -8.55 12.04 -8.71
C GLY A 178 -9.25 12.95 -7.72
N TYR A 179 -8.52 13.93 -7.18
CA TYR A 179 -9.06 14.93 -6.27
C TYR A 179 -8.59 16.33 -6.63
N ARG A 180 -9.43 17.31 -6.34
CA ARG A 180 -9.20 18.70 -6.70
C ARG A 180 -9.82 19.66 -5.69
N TYR A 181 -9.12 20.78 -5.45
CA TYR A 181 -9.74 22.03 -5.04
C TYR A 181 -9.98 22.91 -6.27
N THR A 182 -11.24 23.20 -6.60
CA THR A 182 -11.59 24.07 -7.74
C THR A 182 -11.67 25.52 -7.30
N GLY A 183 -11.07 26.41 -8.09
CA GLY A 183 -10.93 27.82 -7.78
C GLY A 183 -9.54 28.15 -7.25
N VAL A 184 -9.43 29.30 -6.58
CA VAL A 184 -8.15 29.77 -6.00
C VAL A 184 -8.13 29.40 -4.53
N ALA A 185 -7.36 28.38 -4.18
CA ALA A 185 -7.19 27.92 -2.81
C ALA A 185 -6.52 28.99 -1.95
N SER A 186 -6.94 29.08 -0.69
CA SER A 186 -6.48 30.12 0.22
C SER A 186 -4.99 29.96 0.50
N GLY A 187 -4.18 30.96 0.16
CA GLY A 187 -2.74 31.01 0.47
C GLY A 187 -1.83 30.27 -0.51
N VAL A 188 -2.38 29.45 -1.41
CA VAL A 188 -1.62 28.81 -2.49
C VAL A 188 -1.01 29.89 -3.41
N ALA A 189 0.17 29.63 -3.95
CA ALA A 189 0.87 30.59 -4.79
C ALA A 189 0.09 30.85 -6.09
N VAL A 190 0.12 32.11 -6.51
CA VAL A 190 -0.44 32.55 -7.79
C VAL A 190 0.48 33.60 -8.40
N ASP A 191 0.42 33.77 -9.72
CA ASP A 191 1.10 34.85 -10.45
C ASP A 191 2.63 34.91 -10.18
N GLY A 192 3.30 33.75 -10.20
CA GLY A 192 4.75 33.66 -10.06
C GLY A 192 5.24 33.81 -8.62
N ARG A 193 4.36 33.60 -7.63
CA ARG A 193 4.79 33.56 -6.22
C ARG A 193 5.57 32.27 -5.92
N PRO A 194 6.53 32.33 -4.98
CA PRO A 194 7.30 31.15 -4.61
C PRO A 194 6.46 30.16 -3.80
N GLU A 195 6.66 28.88 -4.06
CA GLU A 195 6.06 27.78 -3.31
C GLU A 195 6.98 26.56 -3.22
N GLY A 196 6.56 25.59 -2.41
CA GLY A 196 7.09 24.24 -2.46
C GLY A 196 6.00 23.22 -2.12
N ALA A 197 6.19 22.01 -2.61
CA ALA A 197 5.33 20.88 -2.35
C ALA A 197 6.17 19.63 -2.10
N TYR A 198 5.69 18.76 -1.22
CA TYR A 198 6.14 17.37 -1.20
C TYR A 198 4.94 16.42 -1.24
N MET A 199 5.18 15.22 -1.75
CA MET A 199 4.33 14.07 -1.50
C MET A 199 5.15 12.84 -1.13
N VAL A 200 4.59 12.01 -0.26
CA VAL A 200 4.99 10.62 -0.06
C VAL A 200 4.05 9.77 -0.88
N ALA A 201 4.62 9.04 -1.83
CA ALA A 201 3.88 8.23 -2.80
C ALA A 201 4.60 6.90 -3.08
N SER A 202 3.90 5.99 -3.76
CA SER A 202 4.49 4.72 -4.19
C SER A 202 5.48 4.93 -5.34
N GLY A 203 6.68 4.35 -5.24
CA GLY A 203 7.62 4.26 -6.37
C GLY A 203 7.44 2.99 -7.20
N THR A 204 6.49 2.13 -6.84
CA THR A 204 6.23 0.83 -7.48
C THR A 204 4.84 0.71 -8.09
N HIS A 205 3.89 1.54 -7.65
CA HIS A 205 2.60 1.77 -8.31
C HIS A 205 2.64 3.11 -9.02
N VAL A 206 3.04 3.07 -10.29
CA VAL A 206 3.31 4.25 -11.13
C VAL A 206 3.04 3.92 -12.60
N GLY A 207 2.48 4.86 -13.34
CA GLY A 207 2.19 4.74 -14.77
C GLY A 207 3.03 5.65 -15.65
N SER A 208 2.71 5.63 -16.95
CA SER A 208 3.35 6.46 -17.99
C SER A 208 2.37 7.42 -18.67
N ASP A 209 1.10 7.40 -18.26
CA ASP A 209 0.06 8.23 -18.82
C ASP A 209 0.01 9.60 -18.12
N CYS A 210 -0.92 10.47 -18.51
CA CYS A 210 -1.09 11.75 -17.84
C CYS A 210 -2.31 11.75 -16.91
N CYS A 211 -2.19 12.23 -15.67
CA CYS A 211 -0.94 12.50 -14.93
C CYS A 211 -1.14 12.12 -13.46
N PHE A 212 -0.05 11.79 -12.73
CA PHE A 212 -0.10 11.49 -11.30
C PHE A 212 0.62 12.60 -10.53
N ASP A 213 -0.08 13.72 -10.35
CA ASP A 213 0.50 14.94 -9.82
C ASP A 213 -0.10 15.31 -8.47
N TYR A 214 0.66 16.08 -7.70
CA TYR A 214 0.20 16.75 -6.50
C TYR A 214 0.76 18.16 -6.43
N GLY A 215 -0.10 19.17 -6.35
CA GLY A 215 0.35 20.55 -6.19
C GLY A 215 -0.53 21.57 -6.91
N ASN A 216 0.08 22.66 -7.32
CA ASN A 216 -0.61 23.82 -7.89
C ASN A 216 -1.05 23.52 -9.31
N ALA A 217 -2.28 23.91 -9.62
CA ALA A 217 -2.85 23.77 -10.95
C ALA A 217 -3.73 24.96 -11.31
N GLU A 218 -4.29 24.91 -12.51
CA GLU A 218 -5.32 25.83 -12.94
C GLU A 218 -6.47 25.89 -11.94
N ARG A 219 -7.13 27.04 -11.84
CA ARG A 219 -8.31 27.17 -10.97
C ARG A 219 -9.54 26.46 -11.55
N THR A 220 -9.51 26.14 -12.84
CA THR A 220 -10.53 25.36 -13.56
C THR A 220 -9.85 24.17 -14.23
N PRO A 221 -10.53 23.01 -14.40
CA PRO A 221 -9.93 21.80 -14.97
C PRO A 221 -9.73 21.91 -16.49
N ALA A 222 -8.87 22.83 -16.92
CA ALA A 222 -8.57 23.08 -18.31
C ALA A 222 -7.13 23.58 -18.43
N ASP A 223 -6.42 23.12 -19.44
CA ASP A 223 -5.10 23.65 -19.80
C ASP A 223 -5.24 25.13 -20.18
N THR A 224 -4.55 25.99 -19.42
CA THR A 224 -4.52 27.44 -19.67
C THR A 224 -3.15 27.94 -20.16
N GLY A 225 -2.22 27.00 -20.38
CA GLY A 225 -0.94 27.19 -21.04
C GLY A 225 0.28 27.05 -20.13
N ASN A 226 1.45 26.97 -20.78
CA ASN A 226 2.76 26.91 -20.12
C ASN A 226 2.88 27.81 -18.88
N GLY A 227 3.27 27.21 -17.75
CA GLY A 227 3.56 27.89 -16.49
C GLY A 227 2.35 28.10 -15.59
N HIS A 228 1.17 27.57 -15.94
CA HIS A 228 -0.05 27.68 -15.14
C HIS A 228 -0.21 26.58 -14.07
N MET A 229 0.63 25.54 -14.12
CA MET A 229 0.78 24.52 -13.07
C MET A 229 2.14 24.61 -12.38
N ASP A 230 2.23 24.07 -11.17
CA ASP A 230 3.46 23.86 -10.40
C ASP A 230 3.24 22.67 -9.44
N ALA A 231 3.22 21.47 -10.01
CA ALA A 231 2.88 20.24 -9.31
C ALA A 231 4.03 19.23 -9.33
N VAL A 232 4.26 18.55 -8.20
CA VAL A 232 5.23 17.45 -8.14
C VAL A 232 4.57 16.19 -8.72
N SER A 233 5.31 15.48 -9.58
CA SER A 233 4.83 14.26 -10.23
C SER A 233 5.79 13.10 -9.98
N ILE A 234 5.26 11.87 -9.98
CA ILE A 234 6.06 10.65 -10.05
C ILE A 234 5.53 9.81 -11.20
N ALA A 235 6.34 9.63 -12.25
CA ALA A 235 5.92 8.87 -13.42
C ALA A 235 7.06 8.09 -14.07
N THR A 236 6.68 7.07 -14.85
CA THR A 236 7.58 6.37 -15.79
C THR A 236 7.56 7.01 -17.18
N THR A 237 6.81 8.10 -17.35
CA THR A 237 6.80 8.91 -18.57
C THR A 237 8.16 9.54 -18.76
N CYS A 238 8.74 9.37 -19.95
CA CYS A 238 9.95 10.09 -20.34
C CYS A 238 9.58 11.21 -21.31
N TYR A 239 8.93 12.26 -20.79
CA TYR A 239 8.36 13.33 -21.62
C TYR A 239 9.44 14.05 -22.45
N PHE A 240 10.61 14.26 -21.86
CA PHE A 240 11.77 14.84 -22.55
C PHE A 240 12.93 13.84 -22.68
N ALA A 241 12.84 12.96 -23.68
CA ALA A 241 13.88 11.98 -23.97
C ALA A 241 15.25 12.61 -24.33
N PRO A 242 16.36 11.93 -24.02
CA PRO A 242 16.45 10.64 -23.32
C PRO A 242 16.35 10.78 -21.79
N CYS A 243 15.72 9.83 -21.08
CA CYS A 243 15.78 9.79 -19.61
C CYS A 243 16.88 8.83 -19.15
N THR A 244 17.36 9.01 -17.92
CA THR A 244 18.40 8.15 -17.33
C THR A 244 17.89 7.34 -16.15
N GLY A 245 18.41 6.13 -15.98
CA GLY A 245 17.95 5.20 -14.95
C GLY A 245 16.68 4.47 -15.37
N SER A 246 16.05 3.78 -14.41
CA SER A 246 14.87 2.94 -14.64
C SER A 246 13.55 3.63 -14.33
N GLY A 247 13.59 4.86 -13.80
CA GLY A 247 12.41 5.49 -13.24
C GLY A 247 11.86 4.75 -12.00
N PRO A 248 10.66 5.12 -11.53
CA PRO A 248 9.94 6.34 -11.94
C PRO A 248 10.73 7.59 -11.57
N TRP A 249 10.53 8.67 -12.30
CA TRP A 249 11.20 9.94 -12.07
C TRP A 249 10.31 10.88 -11.27
N VAL A 250 10.91 11.62 -10.33
CA VAL A 250 10.25 12.80 -9.78
C VAL A 250 10.40 13.93 -10.80
N GLU A 251 9.27 14.51 -11.18
CA GLU A 251 9.19 15.53 -12.22
C GLU A 251 8.40 16.74 -11.69
N ALA A 252 8.50 17.86 -12.40
CA ALA A 252 7.61 19.01 -12.22
C ALA A 252 6.64 19.06 -13.40
N ASP A 253 5.35 18.93 -13.14
CA ASP A 253 4.35 19.39 -14.10
C ASP A 253 4.23 20.90 -14.00
N LEU A 254 4.64 21.59 -15.07
CA LEU A 254 4.56 23.04 -15.19
C LEU A 254 3.54 23.47 -16.25
N GLU A 255 2.64 22.56 -16.64
CA GLU A 255 1.72 22.60 -17.78
C GLU A 255 2.44 22.50 -19.13
N ASN A 256 1.87 21.69 -20.02
CA ASN A 256 2.36 21.35 -21.36
C ASN A 256 3.78 20.74 -21.34
N GLY A 257 4.22 20.22 -20.20
CA GLY A 257 5.49 19.53 -20.05
C GLY A 257 5.78 19.01 -18.66
N MET A 258 6.25 17.76 -18.62
CA MET A 258 6.78 17.11 -17.41
C MET A 258 8.29 17.26 -17.34
N PHE A 259 8.78 18.15 -16.47
CA PHE A 259 10.18 18.58 -16.46
C PHE A 259 10.98 17.88 -15.37
N GLN A 260 12.01 17.11 -15.77
CA GLN A 260 13.05 16.62 -14.85
C GLN A 260 14.19 17.64 -14.63
N GLY A 261 14.20 18.72 -15.41
CA GLY A 261 15.20 19.79 -15.40
C GLY A 261 14.83 20.89 -16.41
N GLY A 262 15.78 21.74 -16.80
CA GLY A 262 15.50 22.95 -17.59
C GLY A 262 14.67 22.78 -18.88
N ASN A 263 15.21 22.19 -19.96
CA ASN A 263 14.50 22.10 -21.26
C ASN A 263 14.65 20.73 -21.95
N GLY A 264 14.91 19.67 -21.17
CA GLY A 264 15.26 18.37 -21.72
C GLY A 264 15.61 17.35 -20.64
N SER A 265 16.24 16.25 -21.09
CA SER A 265 16.86 15.23 -20.24
C SER A 265 17.65 15.80 -19.07
N ASN A 266 17.46 15.23 -17.87
CA ASN A 266 18.30 15.47 -16.72
C ASN A 266 18.99 14.17 -16.28
N THR A 267 20.27 14.02 -16.62
CA THR A 267 21.03 12.79 -16.33
C THR A 267 21.33 12.57 -14.84
N ALA A 268 21.16 13.60 -14.01
CA ALA A 268 21.27 13.48 -12.56
C ALA A 268 20.02 12.82 -11.94
N ASN A 269 18.87 12.92 -12.61
CA ASN A 269 17.64 12.24 -12.21
C ASN A 269 17.68 10.79 -12.70
N ARG A 270 17.97 9.86 -11.79
CA ARG A 270 18.00 8.41 -12.09
C ARG A 270 16.68 7.71 -11.78
N GLY A 271 15.71 8.45 -11.27
CA GLY A 271 14.48 7.91 -10.71
C GLY A 271 14.65 7.29 -9.33
N ASN A 272 13.53 6.90 -8.73
CA ASN A 272 13.45 6.26 -7.43
C ASN A 272 12.30 5.25 -7.41
N SER A 273 12.65 3.96 -7.39
CA SER A 273 11.71 2.84 -7.34
C SER A 273 11.57 2.21 -5.96
N SER A 274 11.95 2.94 -4.90
CA SER A 274 11.61 2.53 -3.52
C SER A 274 10.10 2.42 -3.36
N ALA A 275 9.65 1.45 -2.54
CA ALA A 275 8.22 1.26 -2.27
C ALA A 275 7.54 2.56 -1.81
N PHE A 276 8.22 3.36 -0.98
CA PHE A 276 7.78 4.70 -0.60
C PHE A 276 8.82 5.74 -1.01
N VAL A 277 8.39 6.71 -1.80
CA VAL A 277 9.20 7.81 -2.32
C VAL A 277 8.72 9.11 -1.70
N THR A 278 9.65 9.89 -1.16
CA THR A 278 9.40 11.31 -0.86
C THR A 278 9.84 12.11 -2.08
N ALA A 279 8.89 12.74 -2.76
CA ALA A 279 9.09 13.58 -3.92
C ALA A 279 8.91 15.05 -3.52
N VAL A 280 9.84 15.92 -3.92
CA VAL A 280 9.82 17.34 -3.54
C VAL A 280 10.02 18.21 -4.78
N LEU A 281 9.15 19.21 -4.91
CA LEU A 281 9.26 20.32 -5.84
C LEU A 281 9.29 21.62 -5.05
N LYS A 282 10.20 22.54 -5.40
CA LYS A 282 10.09 23.93 -4.96
C LYS A 282 10.45 24.88 -6.09
N ASN A 283 9.75 25.98 -6.15
CA ASN A 283 9.80 26.91 -7.27
C ASN A 283 9.78 28.34 -6.74
N ASP A 284 10.67 29.20 -7.23
CA ASP A 284 10.66 30.61 -6.85
C ASP A 284 9.59 31.41 -7.63
N GLY A 285 8.95 30.78 -8.61
CA GLY A 285 7.92 31.34 -9.49
C GLY A 285 8.45 32.35 -10.51
N GLN A 286 9.76 32.61 -10.53
CA GLN A 286 10.36 33.70 -11.29
C GLN A 286 11.45 33.20 -12.24
N THR A 287 12.42 32.46 -11.72
CA THR A 287 13.64 32.13 -12.44
C THR A 287 14.16 30.72 -12.21
N LYS A 288 13.86 30.07 -11.08
CA LYS A 288 14.45 28.79 -10.68
C LYS A 288 13.50 27.87 -9.92
N TYR A 289 13.75 26.58 -10.05
CA TYR A 289 13.08 25.53 -9.29
C TYR A 289 14.06 24.41 -8.97
N ALA A 290 13.67 23.52 -8.06
CA ALA A 290 14.44 22.36 -7.66
C ALA A 290 13.55 21.12 -7.52
N LEU A 291 14.13 19.97 -7.86
CA LEU A 291 13.54 18.65 -7.70
C LEU A 291 14.42 17.78 -6.81
N LYS A 292 13.80 17.13 -5.83
CA LYS A 292 14.47 16.21 -4.92
C LYS A 292 13.66 14.94 -4.73
N GLY A 293 14.37 13.87 -4.41
CA GLY A 293 13.75 12.60 -4.07
C GLY A 293 14.51 11.84 -2.98
N GLY A 294 13.80 11.00 -2.22
CA GLY A 294 14.40 10.11 -1.22
C GLY A 294 13.51 8.88 -0.96
N ASP A 295 14.07 7.83 -0.35
CA ASP A 295 13.27 6.72 0.19
C ASP A 295 12.60 7.21 1.48
N SER A 296 11.28 7.15 1.56
CA SER A 296 10.53 7.62 2.74
C SER A 296 10.78 6.75 3.99
N ARG A 297 11.50 5.63 3.86
CA ARG A 297 11.85 4.73 4.96
C ARG A 297 13.28 4.88 5.43
N SER A 298 14.15 5.54 4.65
CA SER A 298 15.55 5.70 5.04
C SER A 298 16.29 6.81 4.28
N GLY A 299 17.27 7.39 4.96
CA GLY A 299 18.25 8.28 4.34
C GLY A 299 17.73 9.69 4.03
N PRO A 300 18.63 10.56 3.51
CA PRO A 300 18.32 11.94 3.18
C PRO A 300 17.70 12.09 1.78
N LEU A 301 17.21 13.30 1.49
CA LEU A 301 16.85 13.69 0.13
C LEU A 301 18.11 13.81 -0.74
N THR A 302 17.96 13.44 -2.01
CA THR A 302 18.91 13.72 -3.09
C THR A 302 18.35 14.81 -3.98
N THR A 303 19.12 15.88 -4.21
CA THR A 303 18.77 16.91 -5.19
C THR A 303 19.14 16.42 -6.60
N TRP A 304 18.14 16.29 -7.46
CA TRP A 304 18.33 15.90 -8.87
C TRP A 304 18.34 17.11 -9.79
N TRP A 305 17.63 18.17 -9.42
CA TRP A 305 17.68 19.45 -10.11
C TRP A 305 17.67 20.60 -9.10
N ASP A 306 18.52 21.60 -9.32
CA ASP A 306 18.43 22.93 -8.72
C ASP A 306 18.98 23.91 -9.74
N GLY A 307 18.09 24.57 -10.47
CA GLY A 307 18.46 25.32 -11.64
C GLY A 307 17.34 26.19 -12.17
N GLY A 308 17.58 26.79 -13.33
CA GLY A 308 16.60 27.70 -13.94
C GLY A 308 15.34 26.98 -14.38
N LEU A 309 14.20 27.68 -14.34
CA LEU A 309 12.94 27.26 -14.98
C LEU A 309 13.13 26.97 -16.48
N PRO A 310 12.22 26.27 -17.16
CA PRO A 310 12.31 26.13 -18.61
C PRO A 310 12.45 27.48 -19.32
N THR A 311 13.21 27.52 -20.42
CA THR A 311 13.41 28.75 -21.21
C THR A 311 12.48 28.80 -22.42
N ARG A 312 11.63 27.80 -22.60
CA ARG A 312 10.49 27.86 -23.52
C ARG A 312 9.56 28.98 -23.04
N GLY A 313 8.85 29.64 -23.97
CA GLY A 313 7.98 30.76 -23.63
C GLY A 313 6.85 30.34 -22.69
N GLY A 314 6.49 31.17 -21.70
CA GLY A 314 5.37 30.95 -20.78
C GLY A 314 5.77 30.51 -19.36
N TYR A 315 6.92 29.87 -19.17
CA TYR A 315 7.36 29.38 -17.86
C TYR A 315 8.10 30.42 -16.99
N ARG A 316 8.27 31.66 -17.47
CA ARG A 316 9.04 32.71 -16.76
C ARG A 316 8.44 34.11 -17.00
N PRO A 317 7.91 34.78 -15.95
CA PRO A 317 7.58 34.20 -14.65
C PRO A 317 6.52 33.09 -14.80
N MET A 318 6.38 32.24 -13.78
CA MET A 318 5.25 31.32 -13.68
C MET A 318 3.93 32.10 -13.57
N GLN A 319 2.84 31.44 -13.93
CA GLN A 319 1.48 31.99 -13.94
C GLN A 319 0.54 31.04 -13.18
N GLN A 320 1.02 30.48 -12.06
CA GLN A 320 0.22 29.56 -11.24
C GLN A 320 -1.14 30.17 -10.89
N GLU A 321 -2.20 29.35 -10.86
CA GLU A 321 -3.56 29.84 -10.65
C GLU A 321 -4.15 29.50 -9.28
N GLY A 322 -3.48 28.64 -8.52
CA GLY A 322 -3.83 28.34 -7.14
C GLY A 322 -4.92 27.30 -6.97
N GLY A 323 -5.27 26.55 -8.02
CA GLY A 323 -5.97 25.28 -7.86
C GLY A 323 -5.06 24.27 -7.15
N ILE A 324 -5.65 23.21 -6.60
CA ILE A 324 -4.89 22.09 -6.05
C ILE A 324 -5.39 20.81 -6.71
N ILE A 325 -4.48 19.98 -7.21
CA ILE A 325 -4.79 18.65 -7.77
C ILE A 325 -4.06 17.55 -7.00
N LEU A 326 -4.64 16.35 -7.06
CA LEU A 326 -4.04 15.11 -6.59
C LEU A 326 -4.49 13.96 -7.49
N GLY A 327 -3.53 13.30 -8.14
CA GLY A 327 -3.77 12.10 -8.94
C GLY A 327 -4.21 12.32 -10.38
N THR A 328 -4.25 13.57 -10.84
CA THR A 328 -4.60 13.97 -12.22
C THR A 328 -3.63 15.03 -12.72
N GLY A 329 -3.70 15.39 -14.00
CA GLY A 329 -3.16 16.65 -14.54
C GLY A 329 -4.07 17.85 -14.26
N GLY A 330 -3.61 19.07 -14.58
CA GLY A 330 -4.33 20.33 -14.38
C GLY A 330 -5.62 20.44 -15.18
N ASP A 331 -5.63 19.87 -16.38
CA ASP A 331 -6.74 19.79 -17.33
C ASP A 331 -7.68 18.59 -17.15
N ASN A 332 -7.53 17.89 -16.01
CA ASN A 332 -8.20 16.64 -15.65
C ASN A 332 -7.78 15.42 -16.49
N SER A 333 -6.60 15.44 -17.12
CA SER A 333 -5.98 14.21 -17.61
C SER A 333 -5.83 13.22 -16.44
N ASN A 334 -6.69 12.19 -16.43
CA ASN A 334 -6.90 11.30 -15.31
C ASN A 334 -6.65 9.84 -15.69
N TRP A 335 -5.65 9.59 -16.54
CA TRP A 335 -5.33 8.26 -17.08
C TRP A 335 -4.14 7.61 -16.39
N ASN A 336 -3.36 8.38 -15.63
CA ASN A 336 -2.22 7.83 -14.92
C ASN A 336 -2.68 7.12 -13.64
N ARG A 337 -1.75 6.37 -13.05
CA ARG A 337 -1.92 5.63 -11.81
C ARG A 337 -0.83 6.00 -10.80
N GLY A 338 -1.15 5.84 -9.53
CA GLY A 338 -0.24 6.14 -8.44
C GLY A 338 -0.79 5.72 -7.08
N THR A 339 0.02 5.81 -6.04
CA THR A 339 -0.48 5.72 -4.66
C THR A 339 0.03 6.90 -3.85
N PHE A 340 -0.86 7.66 -3.22
CA PHE A 340 -0.52 8.79 -2.36
C PHE A 340 -0.75 8.46 -0.88
N PHE A 341 0.12 8.93 0.01
CA PHE A 341 0.00 8.71 1.46
C PHE A 341 -0.13 10.02 2.25
N GLU A 342 0.74 10.98 1.95
CA GLU A 342 0.74 12.31 2.57
C GLU A 342 1.43 13.34 1.68
N GLY A 343 1.07 14.61 1.82
CA GLY A 343 1.70 15.70 1.09
C GLY A 343 1.27 17.06 1.60
N VAL A 344 2.08 18.08 1.35
CA VAL A 344 1.78 19.47 1.71
C VAL A 344 2.17 20.41 0.59
N MET A 345 1.54 21.58 0.57
CA MET A 345 1.98 22.75 -0.18
C MET A 345 2.32 23.86 0.81
N VAL A 346 3.38 24.61 0.54
CA VAL A 346 3.85 25.70 1.42
C VAL A 346 4.01 27.01 0.67
N ALA A 347 3.76 28.12 1.37
CA ALA A 347 4.02 29.45 0.84
C ALA A 347 5.50 29.83 1.03
N GLY A 348 6.15 30.31 -0.02
CA GLY A 348 7.57 30.66 -0.01
C GLY A 348 8.46 29.53 -0.55
N TYR A 349 9.74 29.85 -0.77
CA TYR A 349 10.73 28.90 -1.29
C TYR A 349 11.44 28.19 -0.14
N PRO A 350 11.17 26.90 0.14
CA PRO A 350 11.69 26.25 1.34
C PRO A 350 13.21 26.08 1.30
N THR A 351 13.83 26.23 2.46
CA THR A 351 15.26 25.95 2.60
C THR A 351 15.52 24.45 2.56
N ASP A 352 16.70 24.07 2.06
CA ASP A 352 17.15 22.66 2.07
C ASP A 352 17.18 22.06 3.47
N ALA A 353 17.48 22.87 4.49
CA ALA A 353 17.46 22.43 5.88
C ALA A 353 16.04 22.05 6.35
N ALA A 354 15.02 22.82 5.94
CA ALA A 354 13.63 22.52 6.27
C ALA A 354 13.18 21.23 5.60
N GLU A 355 13.43 21.06 4.30
CA GLU A 355 13.07 19.84 3.56
C GLU A 355 13.79 18.60 4.11
N ASN A 356 15.07 18.72 4.47
CA ASN A 356 15.81 17.61 5.09
C ASN A 356 15.27 17.25 6.49
N ALA A 357 14.78 18.24 7.25
CA ALA A 357 14.13 17.99 8.53
C ALA A 357 12.77 17.30 8.34
N VAL A 358 12.01 17.69 7.32
CA VAL A 358 10.76 17.02 6.93
C VAL A 358 11.03 15.59 6.47
N GLN A 359 12.03 15.34 5.64
CA GLN A 359 12.46 13.99 5.27
C GLN A 359 12.83 13.15 6.49
N ALA A 360 13.57 13.70 7.44
CA ALA A 360 13.91 12.98 8.67
C ALA A 360 12.65 12.63 9.50
N ASN A 361 11.64 13.53 9.52
CA ASN A 361 10.35 13.23 10.12
C ASN A 361 9.62 12.10 9.37
N ILE A 362 9.57 12.13 8.04
CA ILE A 362 8.95 11.08 7.21
C ILE A 362 9.64 9.74 7.45
N VAL A 363 10.98 9.70 7.42
CA VAL A 363 11.76 8.48 7.72
C VAL A 363 11.44 7.93 9.12
N SER A 364 11.21 8.81 10.10
CA SER A 364 10.87 8.39 11.46
C SER A 364 9.48 7.74 11.57
N VAL A 365 8.61 7.88 10.56
CA VAL A 365 7.32 7.19 10.50
C VAL A 365 7.53 5.68 10.37
N GLY A 366 8.56 5.25 9.65
CA GLY A 366 8.76 3.83 9.36
C GLY A 366 7.59 3.22 8.57
N TYR A 367 7.27 3.84 7.42
CA TYR A 367 6.31 3.25 6.48
C TYR A 367 6.74 1.84 6.07
N ASP A 368 5.81 0.89 6.07
CA ASP A 368 6.05 -0.50 5.70
C ASP A 368 4.80 -1.12 5.05
N GLY A 369 4.99 -2.15 4.21
CA GLY A 369 3.93 -2.77 3.42
C GLY A 369 4.17 -2.72 1.91
N ALA A 370 3.36 -3.47 1.16
CA ALA A 370 3.31 -3.38 -0.29
C ALA A 370 2.59 -2.07 -0.69
N THR A 371 2.99 -1.48 -1.81
CA THR A 371 2.47 -0.18 -2.26
C THR A 371 1.95 -0.22 -3.69
N ASP A 372 1.92 -1.42 -4.27
CA ASP A 372 1.63 -1.76 -5.67
C ASP A 372 0.81 -3.04 -5.83
N VAL A 373 0.22 -3.49 -4.72
CA VAL A 373 -0.71 -4.60 -4.66
C VAL A 373 -1.91 -4.13 -3.84
N PRO A 374 -3.13 -4.18 -4.38
CA PRO A 374 -4.32 -3.92 -3.60
C PRO A 374 -4.40 -4.85 -2.38
N ASP A 375 -4.68 -4.27 -1.21
CA ASP A 375 -4.67 -4.90 0.12
C ASP A 375 -5.97 -5.65 0.46
N GLY A 376 -6.94 -5.62 -0.45
CA GLY A 376 -8.12 -6.46 -0.33
C GLY A 376 -7.73 -7.94 -0.33
N PRO A 377 -8.53 -8.84 0.26
CA PRO A 377 -8.42 -10.29 0.01
C PRO A 377 -8.78 -10.66 -1.45
N GLN A 378 -8.64 -9.71 -2.37
CA GLN A 378 -9.10 -9.78 -3.74
C GLN A 378 -8.00 -10.49 -4.53
N GLY A 379 -8.25 -11.75 -4.85
CA GLY A 379 -7.44 -12.46 -5.82
C GLY A 379 -7.99 -12.21 -7.22
N THR A 380 -7.21 -12.52 -8.23
CA THR A 380 -7.74 -12.59 -9.59
C THR A 380 -8.72 -13.75 -9.73
N ILE A 381 -9.55 -13.72 -10.76
CA ILE A 381 -10.22 -14.94 -11.23
C ILE A 381 -9.48 -15.40 -12.49
N THR A 382 -8.58 -16.38 -12.34
CA THR A 382 -7.81 -16.88 -13.48
C THR A 382 -8.70 -17.76 -14.35
N GLY A 383 -8.86 -17.38 -15.62
CA GLY A 383 -9.68 -18.06 -16.61
C GLY A 383 -8.88 -18.85 -17.66
N PRO A 384 -9.56 -19.29 -18.73
CA PRO A 384 -8.97 -20.09 -19.80
C PRO A 384 -7.76 -19.41 -20.45
N GLY A 385 -6.69 -20.18 -20.69
CA GLY A 385 -5.45 -19.67 -21.29
C GLY A 385 -4.54 -18.90 -20.32
N GLY A 386 -4.83 -18.89 -19.02
CA GLY A 386 -4.05 -18.14 -18.02
C GLY A 386 -4.33 -16.64 -18.03
N THR A 387 -5.43 -16.23 -18.67
CA THR A 387 -5.97 -14.86 -18.60
C THR A 387 -6.72 -14.66 -17.29
N CYS A 388 -7.05 -13.42 -16.95
CA CYS A 388 -7.84 -13.04 -15.81
C CYS A 388 -9.22 -12.53 -16.25
N VAL A 389 -10.24 -12.79 -15.42
CA VAL A 389 -11.55 -12.13 -15.56
C VAL A 389 -11.35 -10.65 -15.27
N ASP A 390 -11.74 -9.83 -16.24
CA ASP A 390 -11.43 -8.41 -16.34
C ASP A 390 -12.72 -7.63 -16.56
N VAL A 391 -12.84 -6.43 -15.96
CA VAL A 391 -13.91 -5.50 -16.29
C VAL A 391 -13.38 -4.49 -17.29
N THR A 392 -14.02 -4.43 -18.46
CA THR A 392 -13.66 -3.46 -19.49
C THR A 392 -13.65 -2.02 -18.96
N ALA A 393 -12.75 -1.23 -19.55
CA ALA A 393 -12.51 0.19 -19.27
C ALA A 393 -11.57 0.51 -18.10
N ASP A 394 -10.60 -0.37 -17.80
CA ASP A 394 -9.36 -0.05 -17.04
C ASP A 394 -9.68 0.65 -15.71
N ASP A 395 -10.31 -0.11 -14.82
CA ASP A 395 -10.78 0.28 -13.48
C ASP A 395 -11.99 1.24 -13.44
N THR A 396 -12.43 1.79 -14.58
CA THR A 396 -13.54 2.77 -14.64
C THR A 396 -14.93 2.15 -14.80
N GLY A 397 -15.03 0.82 -14.84
CA GLY A 397 -16.26 0.06 -15.11
C GLY A 397 -17.45 0.46 -14.22
N GLY A 398 -18.56 0.86 -14.86
CA GLY A 398 -19.84 1.14 -14.21
C GLY A 398 -20.84 -0.02 -14.32
N ASN A 399 -22.10 0.23 -13.96
CA ASN A 399 -23.20 -0.69 -14.26
C ASN A 399 -23.29 -0.92 -15.78
N GLY A 400 -23.31 -2.18 -16.19
CA GLY A 400 -23.31 -2.58 -17.59
C GLY A 400 -21.94 -2.63 -18.24
N ALA A 401 -20.86 -2.39 -17.50
CA ALA A 401 -19.53 -2.63 -18.00
C ALA A 401 -19.37 -4.11 -18.35
N ALA A 402 -18.78 -4.38 -19.52
CA ALA A 402 -18.56 -5.74 -19.98
C ALA A 402 -17.50 -6.42 -19.10
N VAL A 403 -17.73 -7.70 -18.81
CA VAL A 403 -16.73 -8.57 -18.17
C VAL A 403 -16.15 -9.52 -19.21
N ASP A 404 -14.85 -9.51 -19.38
CA ASP A 404 -14.13 -10.27 -20.40
C ASP A 404 -12.89 -11.01 -19.86
N LEU A 405 -12.07 -11.54 -20.77
CA LEU A 405 -10.75 -12.08 -20.44
C LEU A 405 -9.67 -11.12 -20.91
N TRP A 406 -8.67 -10.90 -20.05
CA TRP A 406 -7.49 -10.11 -20.35
C TRP A 406 -6.21 -10.71 -19.74
N ASP A 407 -5.04 -10.28 -20.18
CA ASP A 407 -3.79 -10.65 -19.53
C ASP A 407 -3.80 -10.21 -18.06
N CYS A 408 -3.35 -11.07 -17.16
CA CYS A 408 -3.36 -10.78 -15.72
C CYS A 408 -2.42 -9.64 -15.35
N GLN A 409 -2.94 -8.67 -14.60
CA GLN A 409 -2.25 -7.47 -14.15
C GLN A 409 -2.35 -7.34 -12.63
N ARG A 410 -1.21 -7.30 -11.96
CA ARG A 410 -1.18 -7.26 -10.48
C ARG A 410 -1.72 -5.97 -9.85
N TRP A 411 -1.93 -4.92 -10.65
CA TRP A 411 -2.33 -3.58 -10.22
C TRP A 411 -3.67 -3.13 -10.78
N ALA A 412 -4.35 -3.95 -11.61
CA ALA A 412 -5.61 -3.53 -12.23
C ALA A 412 -6.76 -3.88 -11.28
N GLU A 413 -7.39 -2.87 -10.68
CA GLU A 413 -8.50 -3.00 -9.72
C GLU A 413 -9.61 -3.88 -10.33
N ASP A 414 -9.91 -3.67 -11.60
CA ASP A 414 -10.90 -4.41 -12.40
C ASP A 414 -10.62 -5.90 -12.62
N GLN A 415 -9.43 -6.39 -12.27
CA GLN A 415 -9.07 -7.81 -12.30
C GLN A 415 -9.01 -8.46 -10.92
N HIS A 416 -9.11 -7.68 -9.84
CA HIS A 416 -9.07 -8.18 -8.46
C HIS A 416 -10.48 -8.30 -7.91
N TRP A 417 -10.89 -9.52 -7.58
CA TRP A 417 -12.25 -9.85 -7.20
C TRP A 417 -12.32 -10.33 -5.75
N GLN A 418 -13.18 -9.70 -4.97
CA GLN A 418 -13.54 -10.15 -3.64
C GLN A 418 -14.57 -11.29 -3.73
N HIS A 419 -14.28 -12.43 -3.13
CA HIS A 419 -15.26 -13.49 -2.91
C HIS A 419 -16.03 -13.27 -1.61
N ASN A 420 -17.30 -12.92 -1.72
CA ASN A 420 -18.16 -12.59 -0.58
C ASN A 420 -18.81 -13.84 0.01
N ALA A 421 -19.04 -13.84 1.32
CA ALA A 421 -19.66 -14.95 2.05
C ALA A 421 -21.09 -15.28 1.57
N ASP A 422 -21.74 -14.34 0.87
CA ASP A 422 -23.05 -14.51 0.29
C ASP A 422 -23.02 -15.11 -1.12
N GLY A 423 -21.84 -15.56 -1.59
CA GLY A 423 -21.61 -16.18 -2.89
C GLY A 423 -21.49 -15.19 -4.05
N SER A 424 -21.47 -13.88 -3.81
CA SER A 424 -21.15 -12.90 -4.85
C SER A 424 -19.64 -12.74 -5.04
N LEU A 425 -19.25 -12.32 -6.24
CA LEU A 425 -17.88 -11.91 -6.58
C LEU A 425 -17.92 -10.42 -6.93
N SER A 426 -17.11 -9.59 -6.28
CA SER A 426 -17.18 -8.14 -6.47
C SER A 426 -15.83 -7.47 -6.71
N THR A 427 -15.80 -6.50 -7.63
CA THR A 427 -14.67 -5.62 -7.92
C THR A 427 -15.19 -4.20 -8.17
N ILE A 428 -14.36 -3.18 -7.97
CA ILE A 428 -14.67 -1.74 -8.16
C ILE A 428 -16.03 -1.30 -7.54
N GLY A 429 -16.43 -1.95 -6.45
CA GLY A 429 -17.67 -1.70 -5.71
C GLY A 429 -18.94 -2.34 -6.27
N ARG A 430 -18.84 -3.27 -7.21
CA ARG A 430 -19.96 -3.93 -7.90
C ARG A 430 -19.74 -5.42 -8.05
N CYS A 431 -20.78 -6.16 -8.43
CA CYS A 431 -20.80 -7.61 -8.51
C CYS A 431 -20.70 -8.13 -9.95
N LEU A 432 -20.06 -9.29 -10.12
CA LEU A 432 -20.13 -10.09 -11.34
C LEU A 432 -21.58 -10.56 -11.54
N ASP A 433 -22.25 -9.98 -12.53
CA ASP A 433 -23.68 -10.12 -12.78
C ASP A 433 -23.93 -10.82 -14.12
N ILE A 434 -25.09 -11.45 -14.27
CA ILE A 434 -25.57 -11.99 -15.54
C ILE A 434 -26.62 -11.03 -16.07
N GLU A 435 -26.36 -10.44 -17.23
CA GLU A 435 -27.16 -9.34 -17.77
C GLU A 435 -28.67 -9.61 -17.66
N GLY A 436 -29.37 -8.71 -16.97
CA GLY A 436 -30.82 -8.78 -16.78
C GLY A 436 -31.30 -10.02 -16.00
N ASN A 437 -30.46 -10.62 -15.17
CA ASN A 437 -30.72 -11.90 -14.50
C ASN A 437 -31.01 -13.05 -15.48
N GLY A 438 -30.43 -13.01 -16.68
CA GLY A 438 -30.62 -13.99 -17.73
C GLY A 438 -30.30 -15.42 -17.28
N THR A 439 -31.04 -16.40 -17.80
CA THR A 439 -30.79 -17.82 -17.52
C THR A 439 -30.49 -18.64 -18.77
N ALA A 440 -30.56 -18.05 -19.97
CA ALA A 440 -30.35 -18.77 -21.22
C ALA A 440 -28.85 -18.90 -21.56
N ASN A 441 -28.49 -19.94 -22.32
CA ASN A 441 -27.17 -20.05 -22.94
C ASN A 441 -26.89 -18.79 -23.77
N GLY A 442 -25.72 -18.19 -23.58
CA GLY A 442 -25.34 -17.00 -24.31
C GLY A 442 -25.65 -15.68 -23.61
N ALA A 443 -26.33 -15.68 -22.46
CA ALA A 443 -26.47 -14.46 -21.67
C ALA A 443 -25.07 -13.99 -21.23
N GLU A 444 -24.74 -12.74 -21.56
CA GLU A 444 -23.45 -12.15 -21.24
C GLU A 444 -23.36 -11.85 -19.74
N VAL A 445 -22.12 -11.79 -19.23
CA VAL A 445 -21.87 -11.27 -17.89
C VAL A 445 -21.44 -9.81 -17.95
N GLU A 446 -21.80 -9.07 -16.92
CA GLU A 446 -21.54 -7.65 -16.77
C GLU A 446 -21.16 -7.33 -15.33
N LEU A 447 -20.69 -6.11 -15.11
CA LEU A 447 -20.55 -5.56 -13.78
C LEU A 447 -21.82 -4.77 -13.41
N TRP A 448 -22.39 -5.04 -12.24
CA TRP A 448 -23.61 -4.37 -11.79
C TRP A 448 -23.63 -4.16 -10.27
N ASP A 449 -24.32 -3.12 -9.80
CA ASP A 449 -24.50 -2.87 -8.37
C ASP A 449 -24.99 -4.13 -7.65
N CYS A 450 -24.34 -4.44 -6.52
CA CYS A 450 -24.66 -5.64 -5.75
C CYS A 450 -26.05 -5.51 -5.09
N ASP A 451 -27.08 -6.10 -5.69
CA ASP A 451 -28.47 -6.05 -5.24
C ASP A 451 -28.95 -7.40 -4.67
N GLY A 452 -28.07 -8.40 -4.68
CA GLY A 452 -28.30 -9.71 -4.04
C GLY A 452 -29.15 -10.67 -4.86
N VAL A 453 -29.44 -10.35 -6.13
CA VAL A 453 -30.16 -11.24 -7.05
C VAL A 453 -29.36 -12.51 -7.36
N GLY A 454 -30.05 -13.56 -7.78
CA GLY A 454 -29.41 -14.86 -8.03
C GLY A 454 -28.47 -14.87 -9.24
N GLY A 455 -28.59 -13.90 -10.16
CA GLY A 455 -27.62 -13.68 -11.25
C GLY A 455 -26.22 -13.31 -10.74
N GLN A 456 -26.11 -12.76 -9.53
CA GLN A 456 -24.85 -12.35 -8.91
C GLN A 456 -24.20 -13.46 -8.08
N LYS A 457 -24.81 -14.65 -8.02
CA LYS A 457 -24.37 -15.74 -7.14
C LYS A 457 -23.55 -16.74 -7.92
N TRP A 458 -22.32 -16.96 -7.49
CA TRP A 458 -21.36 -17.85 -8.11
C TRP A 458 -20.83 -18.85 -7.09
N GLN A 459 -20.67 -20.09 -7.54
CA GLN A 459 -20.16 -21.19 -6.75
C GLN A 459 -19.03 -21.82 -7.54
N GLN A 460 -17.80 -21.66 -7.05
CA GLN A 460 -16.68 -22.43 -7.56
C GLN A 460 -16.89 -23.91 -7.22
N ARG A 461 -16.82 -24.77 -8.24
CA ARG A 461 -16.98 -26.22 -8.13
C ARG A 461 -15.64 -26.93 -8.23
N ALA A 462 -15.60 -28.16 -7.71
CA ALA A 462 -14.40 -29.00 -7.71
C ALA A 462 -13.89 -29.36 -9.12
N ASP A 463 -14.71 -29.21 -10.17
CA ASP A 463 -14.26 -29.39 -11.54
C ASP A 463 -13.64 -28.10 -12.13
N GLY A 464 -13.42 -27.07 -11.31
CA GLY A 464 -12.92 -25.77 -11.74
C GLY A 464 -13.96 -24.88 -12.43
N SER A 465 -15.23 -25.30 -12.50
CA SER A 465 -16.28 -24.44 -13.07
C SER A 465 -16.79 -23.42 -12.06
N LEU A 466 -17.03 -22.20 -12.54
CA LEU A 466 -17.70 -21.17 -11.77
C LEU A 466 -19.19 -21.19 -12.11
N PHE A 467 -19.98 -21.82 -11.25
CA PHE A 467 -21.39 -22.13 -11.49
C PHE A 467 -22.32 -21.07 -10.92
N ASN A 468 -23.33 -20.67 -11.68
CA ASN A 468 -24.41 -19.81 -11.19
C ASN A 468 -25.66 -20.65 -10.82
N PRO A 469 -26.06 -20.70 -9.53
CA PRO A 469 -27.19 -21.52 -9.08
C PRO A 469 -28.56 -21.15 -9.66
N GLN A 470 -28.80 -19.87 -9.97
CA GLN A 470 -30.07 -19.42 -10.54
C GLN A 470 -30.28 -19.95 -11.96
N SER A 471 -29.26 -19.82 -12.80
CA SER A 471 -29.32 -20.20 -14.21
C SER A 471 -29.10 -21.69 -14.46
N GLY A 472 -28.44 -22.39 -13.52
CA GLY A 472 -28.00 -23.76 -13.72
C GLY A 472 -26.83 -23.90 -14.70
N ARG A 473 -26.10 -22.81 -14.96
CA ARG A 473 -25.04 -22.71 -15.98
C ARG A 473 -23.70 -22.28 -15.38
N CYS A 474 -22.65 -22.38 -16.18
CA CYS A 474 -21.29 -22.06 -15.78
C CYS A 474 -20.79 -20.83 -16.55
N LEU A 475 -19.90 -20.05 -15.95
CA LEU A 475 -19.14 -19.01 -16.65
C LEU A 475 -18.36 -19.67 -17.80
N ASP A 476 -18.36 -19.03 -18.96
CA ASP A 476 -17.93 -19.61 -20.23
C ASP A 476 -17.18 -18.56 -21.07
N ALA A 477 -15.97 -18.90 -21.50
CA ALA A 477 -15.27 -18.21 -22.56
C ALA A 477 -15.81 -18.70 -23.92
N PRO A 478 -16.49 -17.85 -24.72
CA PRO A 478 -17.15 -18.29 -25.94
C PRO A 478 -16.23 -19.04 -26.89
N ASN A 479 -16.65 -20.25 -27.26
CA ASN A 479 -15.92 -21.15 -28.16
C ASN A 479 -14.50 -21.52 -27.67
N GLY A 480 -14.19 -21.33 -26.37
CA GLY A 480 -12.86 -21.52 -25.81
C GLY A 480 -11.82 -20.51 -26.27
N THR A 481 -12.26 -19.33 -26.71
CA THR A 481 -11.36 -18.23 -27.09
C THR A 481 -10.69 -17.65 -25.86
N THR A 482 -9.39 -17.36 -25.92
CA THR A 482 -8.58 -16.85 -24.80
C THR A 482 -7.85 -15.55 -25.14
N ALA A 483 -8.32 -14.82 -26.16
CA ALA A 483 -7.70 -13.56 -26.57
C ALA A 483 -8.21 -12.42 -25.67
N ASN A 484 -7.36 -11.43 -25.39
CA ASN A 484 -7.75 -10.22 -24.68
C ASN A 484 -8.99 -9.58 -25.31
N GLY A 485 -9.98 -9.22 -24.50
CA GLY A 485 -11.28 -8.70 -24.94
C GLY A 485 -12.34 -9.78 -25.21
N THR A 486 -12.09 -11.04 -24.84
CA THR A 486 -13.09 -12.12 -25.03
C THR A 486 -14.24 -11.97 -24.03
N ARG A 487 -15.37 -11.39 -24.47
CA ARG A 487 -16.56 -11.21 -23.64
C ARG A 487 -17.05 -12.54 -23.04
N LEU A 488 -17.15 -12.59 -21.72
CA LEU A 488 -17.62 -13.76 -21.00
C LEU A 488 -19.15 -13.86 -21.02
N ARG A 489 -19.65 -15.08 -20.85
CA ARG A 489 -21.09 -15.40 -20.83
C ARG A 489 -21.37 -16.58 -19.91
N ILE A 490 -22.64 -16.92 -19.75
CA ILE A 490 -23.03 -18.23 -19.20
C ILE A 490 -23.35 -19.25 -20.29
N TRP A 491 -23.00 -20.50 -20.03
CA TRP A 491 -23.33 -21.63 -20.90
C TRP A 491 -23.56 -22.91 -20.09
N ASP A 492 -24.28 -23.88 -20.66
CA ASP A 492 -24.46 -25.19 -20.07
C ASP A 492 -23.09 -25.77 -19.67
N CYS A 493 -22.99 -26.22 -18.41
CA CYS A 493 -21.76 -26.76 -17.87
C CYS A 493 -21.38 -28.03 -18.65
N ASN A 494 -20.26 -28.00 -19.35
CA ASN A 494 -19.83 -29.05 -20.29
C ASN A 494 -18.44 -29.60 -19.97
N GLY A 495 -17.80 -29.11 -18.91
CA GLY A 495 -16.50 -29.59 -18.42
C GLY A 495 -15.31 -29.21 -19.30
N SER A 496 -15.51 -28.43 -20.37
CA SER A 496 -14.44 -28.00 -21.26
C SER A 496 -13.48 -27.01 -20.58
N ALA A 497 -12.30 -26.85 -21.16
CA ALA A 497 -11.31 -25.86 -20.72
C ALA A 497 -11.84 -24.41 -20.76
N ALA A 498 -12.86 -24.13 -21.60
CA ALA A 498 -13.49 -22.82 -21.72
C ALA A 498 -14.27 -22.40 -20.46
N GLN A 499 -14.56 -23.34 -19.57
CA GLN A 499 -15.36 -23.13 -18.36
C GLN A 499 -14.54 -23.35 -17.08
N LYS A 500 -13.21 -23.27 -17.18
CA LYS A 500 -12.30 -23.45 -16.03
C LYS A 500 -11.86 -22.08 -15.53
N PHE A 501 -12.26 -21.75 -14.32
CA PHE A 501 -12.00 -20.49 -13.64
C PHE A 501 -11.57 -20.77 -12.19
N SER A 502 -10.54 -20.07 -11.74
CA SER A 502 -10.04 -20.17 -10.38
C SER A 502 -10.29 -18.86 -9.62
N VAL A 503 -11.21 -18.87 -8.67
CA VAL A 503 -11.47 -17.73 -7.77
C VAL A 503 -10.37 -17.67 -6.71
N ASP A 504 -9.99 -16.45 -6.32
CA ASP A 504 -8.90 -16.13 -5.39
C ASP A 504 -7.48 -16.39 -5.93
N GLY A 505 -7.33 -16.53 -7.25
CA GLY A 505 -6.13 -16.14 -7.99
C GLY A 505 -4.79 -16.65 -7.46
N GLY A 506 -4.75 -17.73 -6.69
CA GLY A 506 -3.50 -18.31 -6.27
C GLY A 506 -2.67 -18.62 -7.50
N ALA A 507 -1.37 -18.35 -7.48
CA ALA A 507 -0.51 -18.82 -8.56
C ALA A 507 -0.08 -20.25 -8.25
N PRO A 508 0.20 -21.08 -9.27
CA PRO A 508 0.98 -22.28 -9.08
C PRO A 508 2.28 -21.94 -8.35
N VAL A 509 2.52 -22.52 -7.17
CA VAL A 509 3.77 -22.30 -6.44
C VAL A 509 4.82 -23.23 -7.02
N ALA A 510 5.72 -22.67 -7.81
CA ALA A 510 6.82 -23.39 -8.41
C ALA A 510 7.68 -24.00 -7.30
N SER A 511 7.91 -25.30 -7.38
CA SER A 511 8.47 -26.14 -6.33
C SER A 511 9.67 -26.94 -6.85
N PRO A 512 10.44 -27.60 -5.96
CA PRO A 512 11.65 -28.31 -6.35
C PRO A 512 11.40 -29.33 -7.47
N GLY A 513 12.27 -29.33 -8.48
CA GLY A 513 12.17 -30.25 -9.62
C GLY A 513 11.20 -29.83 -10.73
N GLY A 514 10.79 -28.54 -10.78
CA GLY A 514 9.85 -28.05 -11.78
C GLY A 514 8.41 -28.51 -11.52
N LYS A 515 8.11 -28.83 -10.26
CA LYS A 515 6.81 -29.29 -9.76
C LYS A 515 6.03 -28.11 -9.20
N CYS A 516 4.80 -28.35 -8.80
CA CYS A 516 3.97 -27.40 -8.10
C CYS A 516 3.62 -27.89 -6.69
N LEU A 517 3.42 -26.94 -5.78
CA LEU A 517 2.89 -27.19 -4.45
C LEU A 517 1.43 -27.61 -4.60
N ASP A 518 1.08 -28.78 -4.09
CA ASP A 518 -0.16 -29.46 -4.44
C ASP A 518 -0.85 -29.97 -3.17
N VAL A 519 -2.18 -29.92 -3.12
CA VAL A 519 -2.96 -30.66 -2.13
C VAL A 519 -3.43 -31.97 -2.74
N ALA A 520 -3.10 -33.08 -2.10
CA ALA A 520 -3.52 -34.39 -2.57
C ALA A 520 -5.05 -34.50 -2.69
N ALA A 521 -5.47 -35.32 -3.66
CA ALA A 521 -6.85 -35.66 -4.01
C ALA A 521 -7.57 -34.68 -4.96
N ASP A 522 -6.85 -34.03 -5.88
CA ASP A 522 -7.38 -33.44 -7.13
C ASP A 522 -8.59 -32.53 -6.84
N ASP A 523 -8.31 -31.38 -6.25
CA ASP A 523 -9.28 -30.33 -5.85
C ASP A 523 -10.28 -30.70 -4.74
N SER A 524 -10.27 -31.94 -4.25
CA SER A 524 -11.21 -32.41 -3.21
C SER A 524 -10.63 -32.46 -1.78
N GLY A 525 -9.43 -31.91 -1.58
CA GLY A 525 -8.72 -31.91 -0.30
C GLY A 525 -9.48 -31.23 0.85
N GLY A 526 -9.73 -31.97 1.93
CA GLY A 526 -10.28 -31.46 3.20
C GLY A 526 -9.22 -31.31 4.29
N ASN A 527 -9.66 -31.07 5.53
CA ASN A 527 -8.76 -31.04 6.69
C ASN A 527 -7.95 -32.36 6.80
N GLY A 528 -6.64 -32.22 6.94
CA GLY A 528 -5.69 -33.33 7.01
C GLY A 528 -5.24 -33.88 5.66
N ALA A 529 -5.69 -33.28 4.54
CA ALA A 529 -5.18 -33.63 3.22
C ALA A 529 -3.67 -33.36 3.15
N ALA A 530 -2.93 -34.29 2.56
CA ALA A 530 -1.48 -34.15 2.45
C ALA A 530 -1.14 -33.04 1.46
N VAL A 531 -0.22 -32.16 1.85
CA VAL A 531 0.41 -31.23 0.90
C VAL A 531 1.67 -31.89 0.35
N GLN A 532 1.81 -31.88 -0.97
CA GLN A 532 2.78 -32.68 -1.71
C GLN A 532 3.38 -31.91 -2.90
N LEU A 533 4.31 -32.55 -3.61
CA LEU A 533 4.74 -32.14 -4.94
C LEU A 533 3.94 -32.87 -6.01
N TRP A 534 3.52 -32.15 -7.03
CA TRP A 534 2.88 -32.73 -8.21
C TRP A 534 3.27 -32.01 -9.49
N ASP A 535 3.00 -32.62 -10.65
CA ASP A 535 3.18 -31.94 -11.93
C ASP A 535 2.26 -30.71 -12.01
N CYS A 536 2.82 -29.59 -12.46
CA CYS A 536 2.08 -28.34 -12.55
C CYS A 536 0.91 -28.45 -13.53
N GLN A 537 -0.28 -28.08 -13.04
CA GLN A 537 -1.53 -28.06 -13.78
C GLN A 537 -2.12 -26.66 -13.66
N SER A 538 -2.28 -25.96 -14.79
CA SER A 538 -2.72 -24.56 -14.84
C SER A 538 -4.19 -24.33 -14.47
N TYR A 539 -4.91 -25.38 -14.10
CA TYR A 539 -6.35 -25.35 -13.81
C TYR A 539 -6.70 -26.04 -12.48
N ALA A 540 -5.73 -26.69 -11.83
CA ALA A 540 -5.96 -27.47 -10.62
C ALA A 540 -5.92 -26.53 -9.41
N VAL A 541 -7.09 -26.26 -8.81
CA VAL A 541 -7.25 -25.27 -7.74
C VAL A 541 -6.35 -25.63 -6.55
N ASP A 542 -6.19 -26.92 -6.26
CA ASP A 542 -5.29 -27.48 -5.25
C ASP A 542 -3.80 -27.17 -5.44
N GLN A 543 -3.41 -26.63 -6.59
CA GLN A 543 -2.06 -26.13 -6.86
C GLN A 543 -1.94 -24.61 -6.87
N HIS A 544 -3.06 -23.90 -6.81
CA HIS A 544 -3.10 -22.44 -6.87
C HIS A 544 -3.16 -21.91 -5.43
N TRP A 545 -2.08 -21.26 -5.01
CA TRP A 545 -1.96 -20.74 -3.66
C TRP A 545 -1.76 -19.23 -3.65
N TYR A 546 -2.37 -18.56 -2.67
CA TYR A 546 -2.18 -17.13 -2.42
C TYR A 546 -1.80 -16.86 -0.97
N HIS A 547 -1.06 -15.79 -0.73
CA HIS A 547 -0.82 -15.29 0.61
C HIS A 547 -1.98 -14.40 1.05
N ASP A 548 -2.54 -14.63 2.24
CA ASP A 548 -3.48 -13.69 2.85
C ASP A 548 -2.76 -12.60 3.67
N ALA A 549 -3.48 -11.51 3.98
CA ALA A 549 -2.99 -10.41 4.82
C ALA A 549 -2.60 -10.86 6.24
N GLY A 550 -3.08 -12.02 6.68
CA GLY A 550 -2.71 -12.65 7.94
C GLY A 550 -1.36 -13.38 7.87
N GLY A 551 -0.71 -13.47 6.70
CA GLY A 551 0.53 -14.21 6.48
C GLY A 551 0.35 -15.71 6.32
N SER A 552 -0.87 -16.18 6.03
CA SER A 552 -1.15 -17.58 5.72
C SER A 552 -1.13 -17.83 4.21
N LEU A 553 -0.64 -19.01 3.80
CA LEU A 553 -0.71 -19.45 2.40
C LEU A 553 -1.97 -20.31 2.22
N ARG A 554 -2.85 -19.96 1.29
CA ARG A 554 -4.21 -20.52 1.18
C ARG A 554 -4.49 -21.15 -0.17
N THR A 555 -5.28 -22.21 -0.14
CA THR A 555 -5.91 -22.85 -1.31
C THR A 555 -7.16 -23.62 -0.85
N LEU A 556 -8.11 -23.92 -1.75
CA LEU A 556 -9.34 -24.66 -1.43
C LEU A 556 -10.10 -24.13 -0.19
N GLY A 557 -10.03 -22.81 0.05
CA GLY A 557 -10.61 -22.15 1.23
C GLY A 557 -9.90 -22.39 2.57
N ARG A 558 -8.79 -23.13 2.58
CA ARG A 558 -8.03 -23.57 3.77
C ARG A 558 -6.59 -23.04 3.74
N CYS A 559 -5.83 -23.36 4.78
CA CYS A 559 -4.47 -22.87 4.99
C CYS A 559 -3.45 -24.01 4.89
N LEU A 560 -2.27 -23.72 4.34
CA LEU A 560 -1.08 -24.54 4.49
C LEU A 560 -0.72 -24.60 5.98
N ASP A 561 -0.83 -25.78 6.57
CA ASP A 561 -0.75 -26.00 8.01
C ASP A 561 0.40 -26.96 8.34
N ILE A 562 1.10 -26.70 9.45
CA ILE A 562 2.04 -27.66 10.02
C ILE A 562 1.27 -28.55 10.98
N ASN A 563 1.20 -29.85 10.67
CA ASN A 563 0.36 -30.80 11.39
C ASN A 563 0.53 -30.70 12.92
N GLY A 564 -0.60 -30.50 13.61
CA GLY A 564 -0.65 -30.39 15.06
C GLY A 564 0.08 -29.16 15.61
N ASN A 565 0.32 -28.15 14.78
CA ASN A 565 1.13 -26.97 15.08
C ASN A 565 2.56 -27.32 15.53
N GLY A 566 3.10 -28.45 15.03
CA GLY A 566 4.41 -28.96 15.42
C GLY A 566 5.56 -28.03 15.04
N THR A 567 6.68 -28.11 15.76
CA THR A 567 7.86 -27.27 15.49
C THR A 567 9.10 -28.08 15.14
N ALA A 568 9.09 -29.41 15.25
CA ALA A 568 10.26 -30.24 15.00
C ALA A 568 10.55 -30.44 13.50
N SER A 569 11.83 -30.50 13.12
CA SER A 569 12.26 -30.93 11.78
C SER A 569 11.67 -32.31 11.48
N GLY A 570 11.04 -32.46 10.33
CA GLY A 570 10.36 -33.70 9.97
C GLY A 570 8.84 -33.64 10.08
N THR A 571 8.27 -32.63 10.75
CA THR A 571 6.81 -32.50 10.89
C THR A 571 6.18 -32.28 9.52
N GLU A 572 5.23 -33.12 9.14
CA GLU A 572 4.54 -33.03 7.86
C GLU A 572 3.64 -31.79 7.82
N VAL A 573 3.44 -31.26 6.61
CA VAL A 573 2.43 -30.23 6.36
C VAL A 573 1.14 -30.86 5.81
N GLU A 574 0.03 -30.18 6.06
CA GLU A 574 -1.31 -30.58 5.65
C GLU A 574 -2.16 -29.37 5.26
N LEU A 575 -3.30 -29.62 4.62
CA LEU A 575 -4.32 -28.61 4.43
C LEU A 575 -5.25 -28.62 5.66
N TRP A 576 -5.51 -27.46 6.25
CA TRP A 576 -6.40 -27.35 7.42
C TRP A 576 -7.19 -26.05 7.42
N ASP A 577 -8.39 -26.07 8.00
CA ASP A 577 -9.21 -24.88 8.18
C ASP A 577 -8.41 -23.77 8.86
N CYS A 578 -8.49 -22.57 8.29
CA CYS A 578 -7.74 -21.42 8.78
C CYS A 578 -8.23 -21.03 10.18
N ASN A 579 -7.33 -21.08 11.17
CA ASN A 579 -7.63 -20.85 12.58
C ASN A 579 -6.70 -19.83 13.24
N GLY A 580 -5.78 -19.24 12.47
CA GLY A 580 -4.84 -18.23 12.94
C GLY A 580 -3.66 -18.78 13.75
N ALA A 581 -3.49 -20.10 13.85
CA ALA A 581 -2.34 -20.71 14.50
C ALA A 581 -1.03 -20.30 13.83
N GLY A 582 0.06 -20.22 14.61
CA GLY A 582 1.37 -19.85 14.08
C GLY A 582 1.94 -20.87 13.08
N GLY A 583 1.50 -22.13 13.13
CA GLY A 583 1.80 -23.17 12.15
C GLY A 583 1.17 -22.94 10.78
N GLN A 584 0.22 -22.01 10.67
CA GLN A 584 -0.38 -21.58 9.41
C GLN A 584 0.28 -20.34 8.82
N LYS A 585 1.35 -19.82 9.45
CA LYS A 585 2.02 -18.59 9.01
C LYS A 585 3.25 -18.90 8.18
N TRP A 586 3.32 -18.35 6.99
CA TRP A 586 4.39 -18.61 6.02
C TRP A 586 4.89 -17.28 5.46
N GLN A 587 6.20 -17.12 5.44
CA GLN A 587 6.88 -15.95 4.92
C GLN A 587 7.76 -16.41 3.76
N GLN A 588 7.46 -15.93 2.55
CA GLN A 588 8.36 -16.09 1.43
C GLN A 588 9.60 -15.21 1.63
N ARG A 589 10.77 -15.80 1.45
CA ARG A 589 12.06 -15.10 1.57
C ARG A 589 12.66 -14.86 0.20
N ALA A 590 13.58 -13.88 0.11
CA ALA A 590 14.27 -13.53 -1.14
C ALA A 590 15.12 -14.69 -1.73
N ASP A 591 15.48 -15.68 -0.91
CA ASP A 591 16.10 -16.92 -1.38
C ASP A 591 15.06 -17.94 -1.90
N GLY A 592 13.80 -17.58 -2.03
CA GLY A 592 12.74 -18.48 -2.48
C GLY A 592 12.39 -19.57 -1.46
N SER A 593 12.78 -19.45 -0.19
CA SER A 593 12.27 -20.36 0.85
C SER A 593 10.94 -19.87 1.42
N LEU A 594 10.02 -20.81 1.69
CA LEU A 594 8.81 -20.57 2.48
C LEU A 594 9.11 -20.89 3.94
N PHE A 595 9.30 -19.84 4.75
CA PHE A 595 9.68 -19.92 6.16
C PHE A 595 8.46 -19.82 7.06
N ASN A 596 8.36 -20.68 8.07
CA ASN A 596 7.36 -20.56 9.12
C ASN A 596 7.97 -19.92 10.38
N PRO A 597 7.52 -18.70 10.78
CA PRO A 597 8.10 -17.98 11.91
C PRO A 597 7.95 -18.67 13.27
N GLN A 598 6.89 -19.43 13.49
CA GLN A 598 6.65 -20.13 14.76
C GLN A 598 7.67 -21.27 14.97
N SER A 599 7.90 -22.08 13.94
CA SER A 599 8.80 -23.24 14.01
C SER A 599 10.26 -22.87 13.79
N GLY A 600 10.54 -21.73 13.15
CA GLY A 600 11.89 -21.34 12.75
C GLY A 600 12.43 -22.17 11.57
N ARG A 601 11.56 -22.81 10.80
CA ARG A 601 11.89 -23.80 9.76
C ARG A 601 11.31 -23.46 8.40
N CYS A 602 11.80 -24.11 7.36
CA CYS A 602 11.40 -23.91 5.98
C CYS A 602 10.60 -25.11 5.47
N LEU A 603 9.68 -24.87 4.53
CA LEU A 603 9.03 -25.93 3.75
C LEU A 603 10.09 -26.72 2.97
N ASP A 604 9.99 -28.05 2.99
CA ASP A 604 11.05 -28.96 2.56
C ASP A 604 10.45 -30.15 1.80
N ALA A 605 11.00 -30.41 0.61
CA ALA A 605 10.83 -31.68 -0.09
C ALA A 605 11.79 -32.73 0.51
N PRO A 606 11.29 -33.79 1.19
CA PRO A 606 12.13 -34.70 1.95
C PRO A 606 13.25 -35.31 1.13
N ASN A 607 14.49 -35.18 1.64
CA ASN A 607 15.71 -35.69 1.01
C ASN A 607 15.95 -35.16 -0.42
N GLY A 608 15.32 -34.04 -0.80
CA GLY A 608 15.38 -33.49 -2.16
C GLY A 608 14.64 -34.33 -3.20
N THR A 609 13.69 -35.17 -2.78
CA THR A 609 12.87 -35.98 -3.68
C THR A 609 11.89 -35.10 -4.45
N THR A 610 11.74 -35.31 -5.76
CA THR A 610 10.89 -34.50 -6.65
C THR A 610 9.86 -35.32 -7.43
N ALA A 611 9.57 -36.54 -6.98
CA ALA A 611 8.55 -37.38 -7.58
C ALA A 611 7.14 -36.86 -7.23
N ASN A 612 6.17 -37.04 -8.13
CA ASN A 612 4.77 -36.75 -7.83
C ASN A 612 4.32 -37.55 -6.60
N GLY A 613 3.56 -36.91 -5.71
CA GLY A 613 3.14 -37.49 -4.45
C GLY A 613 4.14 -37.36 -3.31
N THR A 614 5.26 -36.64 -3.52
CA THR A 614 6.23 -36.40 -2.44
C THR A 614 5.60 -35.51 -1.38
N ARG A 615 5.22 -36.08 -0.23
CA ARG A 615 4.65 -35.33 0.90
C ARG A 615 5.66 -34.36 1.48
N LEU A 616 5.25 -33.11 1.63
CA LEU A 616 6.09 -32.04 2.16
C LEU A 616 6.10 -32.02 3.69
N ARG A 617 7.13 -31.37 4.23
CA ARG A 617 7.37 -31.23 5.67
C ARG A 617 8.05 -29.90 5.97
N ILE A 618 8.21 -29.57 7.25
CA ILE A 618 9.15 -28.55 7.69
C ILE A 618 10.52 -29.16 8.00
N TRP A 619 11.59 -28.43 7.69
CA TRP A 619 12.96 -28.80 8.04
C TRP A 619 13.82 -27.55 8.33
N ASP A 620 14.94 -27.74 9.02
CA ASP A 620 15.89 -26.65 9.24
C ASP A 620 16.29 -26.02 7.90
N CYS A 621 16.21 -24.69 7.83
CA CYS A 621 16.50 -23.95 6.61
C CYS A 621 17.99 -24.14 6.25
N ASN A 622 18.25 -24.74 5.08
CA ASN A 622 19.59 -25.16 4.66
C ASN A 622 19.98 -24.62 3.27
N GLY A 623 19.12 -23.83 2.64
CA GLY A 623 19.39 -23.18 1.36
C GLY A 623 19.46 -24.13 0.15
N SER A 624 19.16 -25.42 0.32
CA SER A 624 19.16 -26.40 -0.77
C SER A 624 18.02 -26.14 -1.77
N ALA A 625 18.12 -26.77 -2.95
CA ALA A 625 17.05 -26.73 -3.94
C ALA A 625 15.74 -27.36 -3.45
N ALA A 626 15.79 -28.24 -2.44
CA ALA A 626 14.63 -28.89 -1.85
C ALA A 626 13.72 -27.94 -1.05
N GLN A 627 14.19 -26.71 -0.80
CA GLN A 627 13.50 -25.68 -0.02
C GLN A 627 13.21 -24.44 -0.86
N ARG A 628 13.24 -24.55 -2.20
CA ARG A 628 12.96 -23.45 -3.13
C ARG A 628 11.52 -23.57 -3.64
N PHE A 629 10.68 -22.68 -3.15
CA PHE A 629 9.27 -22.53 -3.47
C PHE A 629 9.01 -21.06 -3.84
N THR A 630 8.61 -20.83 -5.09
CA THR A 630 8.36 -19.48 -5.61
C THR A 630 6.86 -19.34 -5.85
N THR A 631 6.20 -18.53 -5.02
CA THR A 631 4.86 -18.00 -5.32
C THR A 631 4.99 -17.01 -6.47
N GLY A 632 4.07 -17.08 -7.43
CA GLY A 632 4.03 -16.22 -8.63
C GLY A 632 3.71 -14.76 -8.34
#